data_AF-A0A2S6HFD1-F1
#
_entry.id   AF-A0A2S6HFD1-F1
#
_cell.length_a   1.000
_cell.length_b   1.000
_cell.length_c   1.000
_cell.angle_alpha   90.00
_cell.angle_beta   90.00
_cell.angle_gamma   90.00
#
_symmetry.space_group_name_H-M   'P 1'
#
loop_
_entity.id
_entity.type
_entity.pdbx_description
1 polymer ?
#
loop_
_entity_poly.entity_id
_entity_poly.type
_entity_poly.pdbx_seq_one_letter_code
_entity_poly.pdbx_strand_id
1 'polypeptide(L)'
;MRRKQSAQLKWLDLHNLLGIVTLVWFLVVGATGVINTLATPIFGQWQSGELADMIVPYRDRPTVQELGSVQKALDAAHTVAPDMSLSFMAFPGNGFAGPGHFVAFMQGNSPLTSKLLKPVLIDAQTGLVVETRELPWYVTALLLSKPLHFGEHGGLPLKIIWALLDLLSIAVLGSGLYLWLKKRNVSLEARLGALLNEKEKDSA
;
A
#
# COMPACT_ATOMS: atom_id res chain seq x y z
N MET A 1 37.71 -24.91 -23.60
CA MET A 1 37.01 -23.63 -23.82
C MET A 1 35.47 -23.70 -23.71
N ARG A 2 34.78 -24.73 -24.23
CA ARG A 2 33.29 -24.88 -24.16
C ARG A 2 32.63 -24.72 -22.77
N ARG A 3 33.26 -25.19 -21.69
CA ARG A 3 32.67 -25.15 -20.33
C ARG A 3 32.54 -23.73 -19.75
N LYS A 4 33.45 -22.81 -20.11
CA LYS A 4 33.40 -21.39 -19.68
C LYS A 4 32.32 -20.60 -20.44
N GLN A 5 32.13 -20.86 -21.74
CA GLN A 5 31.03 -20.28 -22.52
C GLN A 5 29.66 -20.72 -21.97
N SER A 6 29.51 -22.01 -21.62
CA SER A 6 28.28 -22.53 -21.01
C SER A 6 27.91 -21.84 -19.68
N ALA A 7 28.90 -21.56 -18.83
CA ALA A 7 28.65 -20.90 -17.54
C ALA A 7 28.23 -19.43 -17.69
N GLN A 8 28.82 -18.71 -18.66
CA GLN A 8 28.45 -17.32 -18.95
C GLN A 8 27.02 -17.19 -19.49
N LEU A 9 26.63 -18.06 -20.41
CA LEU A 9 25.25 -18.10 -20.93
C LEU A 9 24.23 -18.37 -19.82
N LYS A 10 24.45 -19.42 -19.01
CA LYS A 10 23.57 -19.74 -17.87
C LYS A 10 23.42 -18.59 -16.88
N TRP A 11 24.51 -17.87 -16.62
CA TRP A 11 24.49 -16.73 -15.71
C TRP A 11 23.68 -15.56 -16.28
N LEU A 12 23.81 -15.28 -17.59
CA LEU A 12 23.01 -14.25 -18.26
C LEU A 12 21.52 -14.63 -18.30
N ASP A 13 21.21 -15.89 -18.61
CA ASP A 13 19.83 -16.40 -18.62
C ASP A 13 19.19 -16.30 -17.23
N LEU A 14 19.93 -16.66 -16.18
CA LEU A 14 19.46 -16.54 -14.80
C LEU A 14 19.25 -15.06 -14.40
N HIS A 15 20.18 -14.17 -14.77
CA HIS A 15 20.03 -12.74 -14.52
C HIS A 15 18.79 -12.17 -15.23
N ASN A 16 18.56 -12.55 -16.49
CA ASN A 16 17.38 -12.12 -17.24
C ASN A 16 16.08 -12.63 -16.62
N LEU A 17 16.02 -13.91 -16.25
CA LEU A 17 14.84 -14.50 -15.60
C LEU A 17 14.54 -13.82 -14.26
N LEU A 18 15.54 -13.71 -13.38
CA LEU A 18 15.39 -13.03 -12.10
C LEU A 18 15.07 -11.53 -12.30
N GLY A 19 15.61 -10.91 -13.35
CA GLY A 19 15.30 -9.55 -13.76
C GLY A 19 13.84 -9.35 -14.10
N ILE A 20 13.23 -10.26 -14.88
CA ILE A 20 11.80 -10.19 -15.21
C ILE A 20 10.94 -10.36 -13.95
N VAL A 21 11.26 -11.36 -13.10
CA VAL A 21 10.52 -11.61 -11.86
C VAL A 21 10.57 -10.39 -10.93
N THR A 22 11.77 -9.84 -10.71
CA THR A 22 11.95 -8.66 -9.85
C THR A 22 11.31 -7.42 -10.45
N LEU A 23 11.34 -7.24 -11.78
CA LEU A 23 10.66 -6.13 -12.46
C LEU A 23 9.14 -6.17 -12.26
N VAL A 24 8.50 -7.32 -12.47
CA VAL A 24 7.05 -7.46 -12.24
C VAL A 24 6.71 -7.16 -10.79
N TRP A 25 7.50 -7.68 -9.86
CA TRP A 25 7.33 -7.41 -8.44
C TRP A 25 7.51 -5.92 -8.11
N PHE A 26 8.53 -5.25 -8.67
CA PHE A 26 8.71 -3.80 -8.52
C PHE A 26 7.55 -2.98 -9.09
N LEU A 27 6.91 -3.42 -10.18
CA LEU A 27 5.71 -2.74 -10.69
C LEU A 27 4.56 -2.80 -9.68
N VAL A 28 4.36 -3.95 -9.03
CA VAL A 28 3.34 -4.11 -7.98
C VAL A 28 3.67 -3.24 -6.76
N VAL A 29 4.89 -3.34 -6.24
CA VAL A 29 5.33 -2.56 -5.06
C VAL A 29 5.35 -1.05 -5.38
N GLY A 30 5.77 -0.67 -6.58
CA GLY A 30 5.79 0.71 -7.05
C GLY A 30 4.39 1.31 -7.21
N ALA A 31 3.47 0.60 -7.88
CA ALA A 31 2.09 1.04 -8.04
C ALA A 31 1.37 1.19 -6.68
N THR A 32 1.53 0.20 -5.80
CA THR A 32 0.97 0.27 -4.44
C THR A 32 1.63 1.37 -3.60
N GLY A 33 2.92 1.64 -3.81
CA GLY A 33 3.64 2.76 -3.21
C GLY A 33 3.09 4.12 -3.62
N VAL A 34 2.84 4.32 -4.92
CA VAL A 34 2.21 5.55 -5.44
C VAL A 34 0.82 5.76 -4.85
N ILE A 35 0.01 4.70 -4.73
CA ILE A 35 -1.30 4.82 -4.07
C ILE A 35 -1.13 5.23 -2.60
N ASN A 36 -0.14 4.65 -1.89
CA ASN A 36 0.11 4.99 -0.49
C ASN A 36 0.55 6.45 -0.29
N THR A 37 1.24 7.08 -1.24
CA THR A 37 1.59 8.51 -1.13
C THR A 37 0.36 9.43 -1.26
N LEU A 38 -0.74 8.93 -1.84
CA LEU A 38 -2.02 9.63 -1.94
C LEU A 38 -2.93 9.43 -0.72
N ALA A 39 -2.44 8.81 0.36
CA ALA A 39 -3.24 8.51 1.54
C ALA A 39 -3.95 9.74 2.13
N THR A 40 -3.20 10.83 2.33
CA THR A 40 -3.72 12.06 2.92
C THR A 40 -4.86 12.67 2.09
N PRO A 41 -4.72 12.96 0.79
CA PRO A 41 -5.82 13.51 0.00
C PRO A 41 -7.00 12.54 -0.15
N ILE A 42 -6.75 11.23 -0.25
CA ILE A 42 -7.83 10.22 -0.33
C ILE A 42 -8.66 10.20 0.95
N PHE A 43 -8.03 10.16 2.13
CA PHE A 43 -8.77 10.19 3.39
C PHE A 43 -9.45 11.54 3.62
N GLY A 44 -8.81 12.65 3.22
CA GLY A 44 -9.43 13.97 3.29
C GLY A 44 -10.71 14.07 2.44
N GLN A 45 -10.69 13.51 1.23
CA GLN A 45 -11.87 13.44 0.37
C GLN A 45 -12.98 12.60 1.01
N TRP A 46 -12.65 11.40 1.50
CA TRP A 46 -13.63 10.54 2.16
C TRP A 46 -14.25 11.17 3.42
N GLN A 47 -13.42 11.86 4.21
CA GLN A 47 -13.88 12.53 5.42
C GLN A 47 -14.79 13.73 5.12
N SER A 48 -14.44 14.54 4.12
CA SER A 48 -15.19 15.75 3.76
C SER A 48 -16.42 15.47 2.87
N GLY A 49 -16.48 14.31 2.21
CA GLY A 49 -17.63 13.84 1.45
C GLY A 49 -18.47 12.87 2.27
N GLU A 50 -18.24 11.57 2.07
CA GLU A 50 -19.15 10.51 2.51
C GLU A 50 -19.36 10.46 4.03
N LEU A 51 -18.33 10.74 4.85
CA LEU A 51 -18.51 10.83 6.31
C LEU A 51 -19.25 12.11 6.73
N ALA A 52 -18.93 13.25 6.11
CA ALA A 52 -19.61 14.50 6.39
C ALA A 52 -21.11 14.42 6.02
N ASP A 53 -21.44 13.78 4.90
CA ASP A 53 -22.81 13.60 4.43
C ASP A 53 -23.70 12.85 5.45
N MET A 54 -23.12 11.93 6.23
CA MET A 54 -23.86 11.20 7.29
C MET A 54 -24.32 12.15 8.41
N ILE A 55 -23.60 13.24 8.65
CA ILE A 55 -23.91 14.20 9.71
C ILE A 55 -24.60 15.48 9.22
N VAL A 56 -24.62 15.74 7.90
CA VAL A 56 -25.27 16.91 7.28
C VAL A 56 -26.71 17.12 7.78
N PRO A 57 -27.58 16.09 7.87
CA PRO A 57 -28.96 16.28 8.34
C PRO A 57 -29.07 16.76 9.80
N TYR A 58 -27.97 16.72 10.55
CA TYR A 58 -27.93 16.95 12.00
C TYR A 58 -27.07 18.14 12.41
N ARG A 59 -26.38 18.79 11.46
CA ARG A 59 -25.36 19.82 11.74
C ARG A 59 -25.87 21.03 12.52
N ASP A 60 -27.14 21.40 12.31
CA ASP A 60 -27.77 22.60 12.89
C ASP A 60 -28.45 22.29 14.24
N ARG A 61 -28.36 21.05 14.73
CA ARG A 61 -28.87 20.65 16.05
C ARG A 61 -27.90 21.07 17.15
N PRO A 62 -28.39 21.42 18.35
CA PRO A 62 -27.52 21.68 19.49
C PRO A 62 -26.72 20.42 19.83
N THR A 63 -25.47 20.62 20.29
CA THR A 63 -24.66 19.52 20.80
C THR A 63 -25.36 18.86 21.98
N VAL A 64 -25.40 17.53 21.96
CA VAL A 64 -26.00 16.74 23.04
C VAL A 64 -25.30 17.06 24.37
N GLN A 65 -26.08 17.35 25.41
CA GLN A 65 -25.54 17.64 26.74
C GLN A 65 -25.47 16.39 27.62
N GLU A 66 -26.40 15.45 27.44
CA GLU A 66 -26.45 14.20 28.19
C GLU A 66 -26.26 13.02 27.25
N LEU A 67 -25.19 12.28 27.45
CA LEU A 67 -24.91 11.06 26.69
C LEU A 67 -25.72 9.90 27.27
N GLY A 68 -26.29 9.09 26.38
CA GLY A 68 -26.79 7.76 26.71
C GLY A 68 -25.66 6.76 26.93
N SER A 69 -26.03 5.47 26.99
CA SER A 69 -25.07 4.39 27.21
C SER A 69 -24.17 4.16 25.99
N VAL A 70 -22.86 4.39 26.17
CA VAL A 70 -21.83 4.04 25.18
C VAL A 70 -21.80 2.54 24.91
N GLN A 71 -22.00 1.71 25.95
CA GLN A 71 -22.06 0.26 25.79
C GLN A 71 -23.22 -0.14 24.87
N LYS A 72 -24.41 0.45 25.08
CA LYS A 72 -25.57 0.19 24.21
C LYS A 72 -25.28 0.57 22.76
N ALA A 73 -24.61 1.70 22.54
CA ALA A 73 -24.20 2.13 21.20
C ALA A 73 -23.20 1.14 20.56
N LEU A 74 -22.24 0.64 21.34
CA LEU A 74 -21.28 -0.37 20.88
C LEU A 74 -21.96 -1.70 20.55
N ASP A 75 -22.87 -2.17 21.40
CA ASP A 75 -23.65 -3.40 21.16
C ASP A 75 -24.50 -3.27 19.88
N ALA A 76 -25.07 -2.09 19.64
CA ALA A 76 -25.81 -1.80 18.41
C ALA A 76 -24.90 -1.82 17.18
N ALA A 77 -23.68 -1.29 17.29
CA ALA A 77 -22.67 -1.35 16.22
C ALA A 77 -22.27 -2.79 15.89
N HIS A 78 -22.04 -3.63 16.91
CA HIS A 78 -21.76 -5.06 16.74
C HIS A 78 -22.94 -5.82 16.11
N THR A 79 -24.17 -5.42 16.39
CA THR A 79 -25.35 -6.02 15.74
C THR A 79 -25.37 -5.75 14.23
N VAL A 80 -24.91 -4.57 13.79
CA VAL A 80 -24.83 -4.18 12.36
C VAL A 80 -23.59 -4.75 11.67
N ALA A 81 -22.51 -4.96 12.41
CA ALA A 81 -21.25 -5.50 11.90
C ALA A 81 -20.72 -6.63 12.81
N PRO A 82 -21.37 -7.82 12.79
CA PRO A 82 -21.06 -8.91 13.73
C PRO A 82 -19.66 -9.51 13.51
N ASP A 83 -19.16 -9.49 12.28
CA ASP A 83 -17.84 -9.98 11.90
C ASP A 83 -16.75 -8.89 11.96
N MET A 84 -16.97 -7.84 12.75
CA MET A 84 -16.04 -6.73 12.89
C MET A 84 -15.79 -6.39 14.36
N SER A 85 -14.59 -5.88 14.65
CA SER A 85 -14.23 -5.34 15.96
C SER A 85 -14.22 -3.81 15.92
N LEU A 86 -14.51 -3.17 17.05
CA LEU A 86 -14.36 -1.72 17.16
C LEU A 86 -12.88 -1.34 16.97
N SER A 87 -12.59 -0.48 16.00
CA SER A 87 -11.26 0.13 15.88
C SER A 87 -11.16 1.36 16.78
N PHE A 88 -12.07 2.31 16.59
CA PHE A 88 -12.22 3.48 17.44
C PHE A 88 -13.64 4.03 17.35
N MET A 89 -14.01 4.85 18.32
CA MET A 89 -15.32 5.53 18.35
C MET A 89 -15.11 7.03 18.47
N ALA A 90 -15.73 7.79 17.57
CA ALA A 90 -15.82 9.24 17.67
C ALA A 90 -17.05 9.63 18.51
N PHE A 91 -16.83 10.49 19.49
CA PHE A 91 -17.87 11.04 20.37
C PHE A 91 -18.49 12.29 19.75
N PRO A 92 -19.70 12.72 20.18
CA PRO A 92 -20.30 13.97 19.71
C PRO A 92 -19.40 15.20 19.89
N GLY A 93 -19.57 16.19 19.02
CA GLY A 93 -18.88 17.49 19.08
C GLY A 93 -17.67 17.63 18.17
N ASN A 94 -17.45 16.71 17.22
CA ASN A 94 -16.36 16.80 16.24
C ASN A 94 -16.83 16.52 14.80
N GLY A 95 -15.94 16.73 13.83
CA GLY A 95 -16.24 16.57 12.40
C GLY A 95 -16.49 15.14 11.93
N PHE A 96 -16.28 14.12 12.76
CA PHE A 96 -16.65 12.74 12.43
C PHE A 96 -18.06 12.39 12.87
N ALA A 97 -18.49 12.88 14.03
CA ALA A 97 -19.73 12.43 14.67
C ALA A 97 -20.83 13.51 14.79
N GLY A 98 -20.52 14.74 14.40
CA GLY A 98 -21.45 15.86 14.50
C GLY A 98 -21.89 16.15 15.94
N PRO A 99 -22.95 16.93 16.15
CA PRO A 99 -23.33 17.40 17.49
C PRO A 99 -24.00 16.34 18.38
N GLY A 100 -24.54 15.25 17.82
CA GLY A 100 -25.48 14.38 18.55
C GLY A 100 -25.30 12.88 18.37
N HIS A 101 -24.20 12.41 17.78
CA HIS A 101 -24.01 10.99 17.49
C HIS A 101 -22.68 10.47 17.99
N PHE A 102 -22.62 9.17 18.25
CA PHE A 102 -21.40 8.40 18.19
C PHE A 102 -21.16 7.94 16.75
N VAL A 103 -19.90 7.80 16.35
CA VAL A 103 -19.54 7.02 15.16
C VAL A 103 -18.58 5.93 15.54
N ALA A 104 -19.05 4.68 15.50
CA ALA A 104 -18.22 3.50 15.67
C ALA A 104 -17.56 3.15 14.33
N PHE A 105 -16.24 3.21 14.25
CA PHE A 105 -15.49 2.72 13.09
C PHE A 105 -15.16 1.25 13.31
N MET A 106 -16.02 0.39 12.77
CA MET A 106 -15.88 -1.06 12.85
C MET A 106 -14.82 -1.53 11.86
N GLN A 107 -13.96 -2.48 12.24
CA GLN A 107 -12.85 -2.98 11.45
C GLN A 107 -12.98 -4.48 11.20
N GLY A 108 -12.62 -4.92 10.00
CA GLY A 108 -12.65 -6.33 9.65
C GLY A 108 -11.76 -7.20 10.56
N ASN A 109 -12.22 -8.41 10.88
CA ASN A 109 -11.56 -9.35 11.78
C ASN A 109 -10.65 -10.39 11.10
N SER A 110 -10.50 -10.34 9.77
CA SER A 110 -9.68 -11.29 8.99
C SER A 110 -8.40 -10.63 8.46
N PRO A 111 -7.34 -11.39 8.10
CA PRO A 111 -6.12 -10.82 7.52
C PRO A 111 -6.39 -9.90 6.31
N LEU A 112 -7.34 -10.28 5.44
CA LEU A 112 -7.70 -9.52 4.25
C LEU A 112 -8.56 -8.28 4.54
N THR A 113 -9.43 -8.34 5.55
CA THR A 113 -10.34 -7.24 5.90
C THR A 113 -9.84 -6.36 7.04
N SER A 114 -8.71 -6.72 7.66
CA SER A 114 -8.13 -6.04 8.83
C SER A 114 -7.81 -4.56 8.64
N LYS A 115 -7.77 -4.06 7.41
CA LYS A 115 -7.54 -2.63 7.13
C LYS A 115 -8.82 -1.90 6.71
N LEU A 116 -9.90 -2.63 6.42
CA LEU A 116 -11.18 -2.06 6.01
C LEU A 116 -11.97 -1.61 7.23
N LEU A 117 -12.64 -0.47 7.08
CA LEU A 117 -13.46 0.16 8.11
C LEU A 117 -14.92 0.22 7.66
N LYS A 118 -15.84 0.27 8.60
CA LYS A 118 -17.27 0.50 8.39
C LYS A 118 -17.78 1.46 9.45
N PRO A 119 -17.98 2.75 9.13
CA PRO A 119 -18.58 3.70 10.07
C PRO A 119 -20.04 3.32 10.34
N VAL A 120 -20.41 3.34 11.62
CA VAL A 120 -21.77 3.16 12.11
C VAL A 120 -22.13 4.39 12.95
N LEU A 121 -23.03 5.23 12.42
CA LEU A 121 -23.57 6.41 13.10
C LEU A 121 -24.68 5.97 14.04
N ILE A 122 -24.56 6.36 15.31
CA ILE A 122 -25.46 5.93 16.39
C ILE A 122 -25.91 7.18 17.14
N ASP A 123 -27.21 7.33 17.36
CA ASP A 123 -27.75 8.44 18.14
C ASP A 123 -27.22 8.38 19.58
N ALA A 124 -26.62 9.49 20.04
CA ALA A 124 -25.85 9.49 21.26
C ALA A 124 -26.70 9.42 22.54
N GLN A 125 -28.02 9.67 22.46
CA GLN A 125 -28.93 9.59 23.61
C GLN A 125 -29.61 8.23 23.67
N THR A 126 -30.15 7.78 22.54
CA THR A 126 -30.97 6.57 22.46
C THR A 126 -30.15 5.30 22.28
N GLY A 127 -28.94 5.40 21.73
CA GLY A 127 -28.08 4.27 21.37
C GLY A 127 -28.59 3.49 20.16
N LEU A 128 -29.45 4.08 19.33
CA LEU A 128 -29.98 3.45 18.11
C LEU A 128 -29.09 3.78 16.91
N VAL A 129 -28.86 2.78 16.05
CA VAL A 129 -28.14 2.99 14.79
C VAL A 129 -29.00 3.85 13.87
N VAL A 130 -28.41 4.93 13.37
CA VAL A 130 -29.02 5.88 12.44
C VAL A 130 -28.65 5.53 11.01
N GLU A 131 -27.36 5.32 10.75
CA GLU A 131 -26.84 5.07 9.42
C GLU A 131 -25.54 4.26 9.48
N THR A 132 -25.24 3.53 8.41
CA THR A 132 -23.92 2.95 8.16
C THR A 132 -23.53 3.14 6.71
N ARG A 133 -22.23 3.25 6.43
CA ARG A 133 -21.68 3.35 5.08
C ARG A 133 -20.59 2.30 4.87
N GLU A 134 -20.53 1.76 3.67
CA GLU A 134 -19.36 0.99 3.21
C GLU A 134 -18.27 1.94 2.74
N LEU A 135 -17.02 1.45 2.71
CA LEU A 135 -15.92 2.24 2.16
C LEU A 135 -16.06 2.44 0.65
N PRO A 136 -15.89 3.67 0.15
CA PRO A 136 -15.73 3.91 -1.27
C PRO A 136 -14.56 3.13 -1.84
N TRP A 137 -14.67 2.70 -3.10
CA TRP A 137 -13.68 1.84 -3.76
C TRP A 137 -12.26 2.43 -3.73
N TYR A 138 -12.13 3.76 -3.79
CA TYR A 138 -10.83 4.45 -3.81
C TYR A 138 -10.15 4.41 -2.43
N VAL A 139 -10.91 4.44 -1.34
CA VAL A 139 -10.41 4.25 0.03
C VAL A 139 -10.07 2.77 0.25
N THR A 140 -10.92 1.87 -0.24
CA THR A 140 -10.66 0.42 -0.21
C THR A 140 -9.37 0.08 -0.95
N ALA A 141 -9.16 0.64 -2.14
CA ALA A 141 -7.93 0.44 -2.92
C ALA A 141 -6.69 0.93 -2.15
N LEU A 142 -6.76 2.09 -1.51
CA LEU A 142 -5.70 2.59 -0.63
C LEU A 142 -5.43 1.67 0.58
N LEU A 143 -6.49 1.16 1.21
CA LEU A 143 -6.35 0.32 2.40
C LEU A 143 -5.80 -1.06 2.05
N LEU A 144 -6.09 -1.57 0.85
CA LEU A 144 -5.53 -2.82 0.32
C LEU A 144 -4.12 -2.64 -0.28
N SER A 145 -3.77 -1.45 -0.79
CA SER A 145 -2.41 -1.19 -1.31
C SER A 145 -1.36 -1.25 -0.21
N LYS A 146 -1.70 -0.84 1.02
CA LYS A 146 -0.78 -0.90 2.18
C LYS A 146 -0.26 -2.32 2.44
N PRO A 147 -1.11 -3.33 2.76
CA PRO A 147 -0.64 -4.68 3.04
C PRO A 147 0.00 -5.35 1.82
N LEU A 148 -0.36 -4.98 0.59
CA LEU A 148 0.31 -5.46 -0.62
C LEU A 148 1.71 -4.86 -0.77
N HIS A 149 1.90 -3.58 -0.49
CA HIS A 149 3.21 -2.93 -0.54
C HIS A 149 4.17 -3.51 0.51
N PHE A 150 3.69 -3.66 1.75
CA PHE A 150 4.51 -4.09 2.90
C PHE A 150 4.57 -5.62 3.09
N GLY A 151 3.76 -6.40 2.35
CA GLY A 151 3.72 -7.86 2.51
C GLY A 151 3.13 -8.35 3.85
N GLU A 152 2.26 -7.57 4.49
CA GLU A 152 1.79 -7.85 5.86
C GLU A 152 0.56 -8.77 5.96
N HIS A 153 -0.09 -9.12 4.85
CA HIS A 153 -1.38 -9.82 4.86
C HIS A 153 -1.28 -11.35 5.00
N GLY A 154 -0.16 -11.96 4.56
CA GLY A 154 0.04 -13.41 4.59
C GLY A 154 0.86 -13.92 5.77
N GLY A 155 1.07 -13.09 6.80
CA GLY A 155 1.85 -13.45 7.98
C GLY A 155 3.33 -13.73 7.68
N LEU A 156 3.97 -14.59 8.48
CA LEU A 156 5.40 -14.88 8.39
C LEU A 156 5.84 -15.46 7.03
N PRO A 157 5.12 -16.43 6.41
CA PRO A 157 5.52 -16.98 5.11
C PRO A 157 5.65 -15.91 4.03
N LEU A 158 4.70 -14.98 3.99
CA LEU A 158 4.71 -13.91 3.01
C LEU A 158 5.86 -12.92 3.25
N LYS A 159 6.14 -12.60 4.51
CA LYS A 159 7.30 -11.77 4.88
C LYS A 159 8.62 -12.40 4.43
N ILE A 160 8.75 -13.72 4.52
CA ILE A 160 9.94 -14.44 4.02
C ILE A 160 10.02 -14.31 2.49
N ILE A 161 8.92 -14.48 1.77
CA ILE A 161 8.89 -14.30 0.30
C ILE A 161 9.28 -12.87 -0.07
N TRP A 162 8.74 -11.86 0.61
CA TRP A 162 9.11 -10.45 0.38
C TRP A 162 10.60 -10.22 0.62
N ALA A 163 11.14 -10.70 1.74
CA ALA A 163 12.57 -10.56 2.04
C ALA A 163 13.46 -11.26 0.99
N LEU A 164 13.03 -12.41 0.46
CA LEU A 164 13.75 -13.07 -0.63
C LEU A 164 13.69 -12.27 -1.93
N LEU A 165 12.55 -11.70 -2.27
CA LEU A 165 12.39 -10.82 -3.45
C LEU A 165 13.22 -9.54 -3.32
N ASP A 166 13.34 -8.98 -2.12
CA ASP A 166 14.24 -7.87 -1.81
C ASP A 166 15.70 -8.25 -2.08
N LEU A 167 16.16 -9.38 -1.52
CA LEU A 167 17.52 -9.87 -1.71
C LEU A 167 17.83 -10.18 -3.18
N LEU A 168 16.88 -10.80 -3.88
CA LEU A 168 16.99 -11.04 -5.33
C LEU A 168 17.09 -9.73 -6.10
N SER A 169 16.30 -8.72 -5.74
CA SER A 169 16.35 -7.40 -6.37
C SER A 169 17.70 -6.72 -6.16
N ILE A 170 18.26 -6.77 -4.95
CA ILE A 170 19.62 -6.27 -4.67
C ILE A 170 20.65 -7.00 -5.54
N ALA A 171 20.57 -8.33 -5.62
CA ALA A 171 21.50 -9.14 -6.42
C ALA A 171 21.38 -8.82 -7.93
N VAL A 172 20.16 -8.69 -8.46
CA VAL A 172 19.90 -8.32 -9.86
C VAL A 172 20.40 -6.91 -10.15
N LEU A 173 20.08 -5.92 -9.32
CA LEU A 173 20.55 -4.54 -9.50
C LEU A 173 22.08 -4.46 -9.43
N GLY A 174 22.71 -5.12 -8.45
CA GLY A 174 24.16 -5.17 -8.31
C GLY A 174 24.85 -5.86 -9.48
N SER A 175 24.31 -6.99 -9.96
CA SER A 175 24.84 -7.69 -11.13
C SER A 175 24.63 -6.89 -12.42
N GLY A 176 23.51 -6.19 -12.56
CA GLY A 176 23.24 -5.29 -13.69
C GLY A 176 24.23 -4.12 -13.73
N LEU A 177 24.49 -3.49 -12.58
CA LEU A 177 25.49 -2.42 -12.46
C LEU A 177 26.90 -2.92 -12.80
N TYR A 178 27.28 -4.10 -12.29
CA TYR A 178 28.56 -4.73 -12.61
C TYR A 178 28.72 -4.96 -14.12
N LEU A 179 27.69 -5.50 -14.79
CA LEU A 179 27.73 -5.71 -16.25
C LEU A 179 27.80 -4.41 -17.02
N TRP A 180 27.04 -3.40 -16.60
CA TRP A 180 27.04 -2.10 -17.23
C TRP A 180 28.44 -1.46 -17.16
N LEU A 181 29.10 -1.49 -15.99
CA LEU A 181 30.47 -1.01 -15.82
C LEU A 181 31.48 -1.80 -16.66
N LYS A 182 31.40 -3.13 -16.65
CA LYS A 182 32.31 -3.99 -17.42
C LYS A 182 32.19 -3.76 -18.92
N LYS A 183 30.96 -3.63 -19.44
CA LYS A 183 30.71 -3.33 -20.85
C LYS A 183 31.26 -1.95 -21.23
N ARG A 184 31.17 -0.97 -20.33
CA ARG A 184 31.72 0.38 -20.55
C ARG A 184 33.25 0.36 -20.67
N ASN A 185 33.95 -0.42 -19.85
CA ASN A 185 35.41 -0.54 -19.91
C ASN A 185 35.87 -1.16 -21.23
N VAL A 186 35.22 -2.25 -21.68
CA VAL A 186 35.52 -2.87 -22.98
C VAL A 186 35.27 -1.90 -24.13
N SER A 187 34.20 -1.10 -24.07
CA SER A 187 33.93 -0.07 -25.09
C SER A 187 34.98 1.04 -25.14
N LEU A 188 35.60 1.39 -24.01
CA LEU A 188 36.65 2.41 -23.96
C LEU A 188 37.98 1.88 -24.48
N GLU A 189 38.37 0.67 -24.07
CA GLU A 189 39.58 -0.01 -24.58
C GLU A 189 39.50 -0.23 -26.10
N ALA A 190 38.34 -0.66 -26.61
CA ALA A 190 38.14 -0.84 -28.04
C ALA A 190 38.22 0.49 -28.81
N ARG A 191 37.69 1.58 -28.25
CA ARG A 191 37.77 2.93 -28.84
C ARG A 191 39.21 3.47 -28.82
N LEU A 192 39.93 3.29 -27.72
CA LEU A 192 41.34 3.67 -27.61
C LEU A 192 42.23 2.88 -28.58
N GLY A 193 42.01 1.57 -28.69
CA GLY A 193 42.72 0.72 -29.65
C GLY A 193 42.46 1.13 -31.10
N ALA A 194 41.23 1.50 -31.45
CA ALA A 194 40.90 2.01 -32.78
C ALA A 194 41.64 3.33 -33.08
N LEU A 195 41.68 4.28 -32.13
CA LEU A 195 42.37 5.56 -32.29
C LEU A 195 43.89 5.41 -32.40
N LEU A 196 44.49 4.48 -31.65
CA LEU A 196 45.92 4.20 -31.74
C LEU A 196 46.30 3.60 -33.10
N ASN A 197 45.51 2.65 -33.60
CA ASN A 197 45.71 2.05 -34.92
C ASN A 197 45.54 3.06 -36.07
N GLU A 198 44.60 4.00 -35.96
CA GLU A 198 44.39 5.06 -36.96
C GLU A 198 45.61 6.00 -37.02
N LYS A 199 46.15 6.38 -35.86
CA LYS A 199 47.34 7.23 -35.76
C LYS A 199 48.62 6.57 -36.28
N GLU A 200 48.76 5.26 -36.09
CA GLU A 200 49.89 4.47 -36.61
C GLU A 200 49.85 4.37 -38.15
N LYS A 201 48.63 4.34 -38.72
CA LYS A 201 48.40 4.32 -40.18
C LYS A 201 48.72 5.64 -40.87
N ASP A 202 48.46 6.77 -40.20
CA ASP A 202 48.76 8.12 -40.72
C ASP A 202 50.24 8.49 -40.59
N SER A 203 51.02 7.72 -39.83
CA SER A 203 52.45 7.96 -39.58
C SER A 203 53.38 7.12 -40.46
N ALA A 204 52.84 6.26 -41.32
CA ALA A 204 53.55 5.35 -42.23
C ALA A 204 53.38 5.80 -43.68
#